data_AF-A0A8S4SCA3-F1
#
_entry.id   AF-A0A8S4SCA3-F1
#
_cell.length_a   1.000
_cell.length_b   1.000
_cell.length_c   1.000
_cell.angle_alpha   90.00
_cell.angle_beta   90.00
_cell.angle_gamma   90.00
#
_symmetry.space_group_name_H-M   'P 1'
#
loop_
_entity.id
_entity.type
_entity.pdbx_description
1 polymer ?
#
loop_
_entity_poly.entity_id
_entity_poly.type
_entity_poly.pdbx_seq_one_letter_code
_entity_poly.pdbx_strand_id
1 'polypeptide(L)'
;FIYVETAFFWKWWVRQGDDIRHKVHTLVRQGRLQFVGGAWSMNDEAASHYQSTIDQFTWGLRKLNETFGPCGMPRVGWQIDPFGHSREFASLLAAMGYDGLFLGRIDYQDKGARLSQKRMEMIWRGDDNLGNSSDLFTGVLFNTYSPPPGFCFDVLCDDEPIIDDPDSPMFNVDARACKKIPVAEERDCASSF
;
A
#
# COMPACT_ATOMS: atom_id res chain seq x y z
N PHE A 1 -5.48 -6.20 -6.46
CA PHE A 1 -4.02 -6.30 -6.21
C PHE A 1 -3.41 -4.92 -6.45
N ILE A 2 -2.44 -4.51 -5.63
CA ILE A 2 -1.70 -3.25 -5.80
C ILE A 2 -0.25 -3.55 -6.17
N TYR A 3 0.35 -2.76 -7.07
CA TYR A 3 1.75 -2.91 -7.47
C TYR A 3 2.47 -1.56 -7.37
N VAL A 4 3.73 -1.55 -6.94
CA VAL A 4 4.44 -0.32 -6.53
C VAL A 4 5.59 0.03 -7.45
N GLU A 5 6.58 -0.85 -7.61
CA GLU A 5 7.87 -0.53 -8.22
C GLU A 5 7.79 -0.56 -9.75
N THR A 6 7.57 0.61 -10.37
CA THR A 6 7.44 0.70 -11.83
C THR A 6 8.65 0.14 -12.58
N ALA A 7 9.85 0.15 -11.99
CA ALA A 7 11.04 -0.48 -12.58
C ALA A 7 10.84 -1.97 -12.90
N PHE A 8 10.33 -2.74 -11.93
CA PHE A 8 10.11 -4.18 -12.10
C PHE A 8 8.92 -4.46 -12.99
N PHE A 9 7.83 -3.71 -12.81
CA PHE A 9 6.68 -3.81 -13.70
C PHE A 9 7.10 -3.57 -15.15
N TRP A 10 7.89 -2.54 -15.41
CA TRP A 10 8.33 -2.18 -16.75
C TRP A 10 9.25 -3.24 -17.36
N LYS A 11 10.20 -3.76 -16.58
CA LYS A 11 11.08 -4.88 -17.00
C LYS A 11 10.26 -6.10 -17.41
N TRP A 12 9.18 -6.40 -16.70
CA TRP A 12 8.25 -7.46 -17.06
C TRP A 12 7.42 -7.10 -18.30
N TRP A 13 6.82 -5.90 -18.33
CA TRP A 13 5.89 -5.42 -19.36
C TRP A 13 6.46 -5.46 -20.77
N VAL A 14 7.71 -5.03 -20.95
CA VAL A 14 8.36 -4.99 -22.27
C VAL A 14 8.58 -6.38 -22.87
N ARG A 15 8.50 -7.44 -22.06
CA ARG A 15 8.64 -8.85 -22.50
C ARG A 15 7.31 -9.55 -22.78
N GLN A 16 6.19 -8.89 -22.49
CA GLN A 16 4.86 -9.50 -22.67
C GLN A 16 4.37 -9.34 -24.10
N GLY A 17 3.70 -10.37 -24.62
CA GLY A 17 2.98 -10.31 -25.89
C GLY A 17 1.62 -9.60 -25.76
N ASP A 18 0.99 -9.33 -26.90
CA ASP A 18 -0.20 -8.49 -26.99
C ASP A 18 -1.41 -9.02 -26.19
N ASP A 19 -1.60 -10.35 -26.14
CA ASP A 19 -2.67 -10.97 -25.35
C ASP A 19 -2.56 -10.64 -23.86
N ILE A 20 -1.38 -10.83 -23.28
CA ILE A 20 -1.13 -10.51 -21.87
C ILE A 20 -1.25 -9.01 -21.64
N ARG A 21 -0.71 -8.19 -22.54
CA ARG A 21 -0.83 -6.73 -22.44
C ARG A 21 -2.30 -6.31 -22.42
N HIS A 22 -3.12 -6.83 -23.34
CA HIS A 22 -4.55 -6.53 -23.41
C HIS A 22 -5.31 -6.94 -22.13
N LYS A 23 -4.99 -8.11 -21.57
CA LYS A 23 -5.54 -8.57 -20.29
C LYS A 23 -5.18 -7.60 -19.16
N VAL A 24 -3.92 -7.18 -19.05
CA VAL A 24 -3.50 -6.23 -18.02
C VAL A 24 -4.12 -4.85 -18.20
N HIS A 25 -4.21 -4.33 -19.43
CA HIS A 25 -4.96 -3.11 -19.71
C HIS A 25 -6.41 -3.21 -19.20
N THR A 26 -7.06 -4.35 -19.39
CA THR A 26 -8.41 -4.60 -18.90
C THR A 26 -8.46 -4.62 -17.37
N LEU A 27 -7.52 -5.29 -16.70
CA LEU A 27 -7.44 -5.33 -15.25
C LEU A 27 -7.21 -3.94 -14.63
N VAL A 28 -6.35 -3.12 -15.24
CA VAL A 28 -6.07 -1.75 -14.80
C VAL A 28 -7.30 -0.86 -15.02
N ARG A 29 -7.94 -0.93 -16.19
CA ARG A 29 -9.16 -0.16 -16.49
C ARG A 29 -10.33 -0.51 -15.54
N GLN A 30 -10.43 -1.76 -15.12
CA GLN A 30 -11.43 -2.24 -14.17
C GLN A 30 -11.04 -2.00 -12.69
N GLY A 31 -9.86 -1.44 -12.41
CA GLY A 31 -9.37 -1.23 -11.05
C GLY A 31 -9.03 -2.51 -10.27
N ARG A 32 -8.92 -3.66 -10.94
CA ARG A 32 -8.55 -4.95 -10.32
C ARG A 32 -7.04 -5.04 -10.06
N LEU A 33 -6.26 -4.39 -10.92
CA LEU A 33 -4.85 -4.06 -10.70
C LEU A 33 -4.72 -2.55 -10.58
N GLN A 34 -4.14 -2.07 -9.50
CA GLN A 34 -3.91 -0.64 -9.28
C GLN A 34 -2.43 -0.39 -9.00
N PHE A 35 -1.91 0.73 -9.51
CA PHE A 35 -0.58 1.18 -9.14
C PHE A 35 -0.68 2.14 -7.95
N VAL A 36 0.16 1.95 -6.94
CA VAL A 36 0.30 2.86 -5.80
C VAL A 36 1.77 3.26 -5.67
N GLY A 37 2.06 4.48 -5.23
CA GLY A 37 3.40 5.05 -5.34
C GLY A 37 3.79 5.35 -6.80
N GLY A 38 4.02 4.34 -7.63
CA GLY A 38 4.21 4.48 -9.09
C GLY A 38 5.52 5.12 -9.55
N ALA A 39 6.39 5.50 -8.62
CA ALA A 39 7.76 5.88 -8.92
C ALA A 39 8.57 4.68 -9.46
N TRP A 40 9.78 4.94 -9.95
CA TRP A 40 10.65 3.88 -10.44
C TRP A 40 10.98 2.86 -9.34
N SER A 41 11.24 3.34 -8.13
CA SER A 41 11.37 2.57 -6.90
C SER A 41 10.73 3.29 -5.71
N MET A 42 10.51 2.59 -4.61
CA MET A 42 10.29 3.20 -3.31
C MET A 42 11.62 3.83 -2.83
N ASN A 43 11.77 5.15 -2.95
CA ASN A 43 13.02 5.81 -2.54
C ASN A 43 13.11 5.92 -1.01
N ASP A 44 14.34 5.86 -0.50
CA ASP A 44 14.67 6.35 0.84
C ASP A 44 14.30 7.84 0.97
N GLU A 45 14.03 8.29 2.19
CA GLU A 45 13.62 9.67 2.48
C GLU A 45 14.68 10.45 3.29
N ALA A 46 15.74 9.79 3.78
CA ALA A 46 16.77 10.43 4.59
C ALA A 46 17.98 10.91 3.76
N ALA A 47 18.47 10.08 2.84
CA ALA A 47 19.68 10.30 2.05
C ALA A 47 19.37 10.68 0.59
N SER A 48 18.10 10.68 0.17
CA SER A 48 17.71 11.10 -1.18
C SER A 48 17.66 12.63 -1.29
N HIS A 49 18.24 13.18 -2.36
CA HIS A 49 18.00 14.57 -2.73
C HIS A 49 16.64 14.71 -3.43
N TYR A 50 15.89 15.78 -3.14
CA TYR A 50 14.53 15.99 -3.67
C TYR A 50 14.47 15.91 -5.21
N GLN A 51 15.50 16.42 -5.90
CA GLN A 51 15.59 16.35 -7.36
C GLN A 51 15.58 14.90 -7.86
N SER A 52 16.37 14.01 -7.24
CA SER A 52 16.42 12.59 -7.61
C SER A 52 15.08 11.90 -7.36
N THR A 53 14.37 12.30 -6.30
CA THR A 53 13.01 11.84 -6.01
C THR A 53 12.05 12.29 -7.11
N ILE A 54 12.10 13.55 -7.54
CA ILE A 54 11.26 14.05 -8.63
C ILE A 54 11.58 13.32 -9.95
N ASP A 55 12.86 13.13 -10.28
CA ASP A 55 13.28 12.46 -11.52
C ASP A 55 12.76 11.02 -11.57
N GLN A 56 12.89 10.27 -10.48
CA GLN A 56 12.50 8.86 -10.43
C GLN A 56 10.97 8.69 -10.40
N PHE A 57 10.23 9.62 -9.77
CA PHE A 57 8.76 9.70 -9.87
C PHE A 57 8.31 10.04 -11.29
N THR A 58 8.89 11.08 -11.89
CA THR A 58 8.56 11.53 -13.25
C THR A 58 8.73 10.39 -14.25
N TRP A 59 9.81 9.62 -14.14
CA TRP A 59 10.06 8.50 -15.04
C TRP A 59 9.04 7.36 -14.86
N GLY A 60 8.76 6.95 -13.62
CA GLY A 60 7.77 5.90 -13.34
C GLY A 60 6.36 6.29 -13.79
N LEU A 61 5.91 7.48 -13.36
CA LEU A 61 4.59 8.01 -13.68
C LEU A 61 4.39 8.19 -15.19
N ARG A 62 5.43 8.65 -15.90
CA ARG A 62 5.38 8.76 -17.37
C ARG A 62 5.14 7.41 -18.03
N LYS A 63 5.83 6.35 -17.60
CA LYS A 63 5.61 5.00 -18.15
C LYS A 63 4.21 4.48 -17.88
N LEU A 64 3.68 4.70 -16.68
CA LEU A 64 2.31 4.32 -16.34
C LEU A 64 1.29 5.10 -17.17
N ASN A 65 1.46 6.41 -17.33
CA ASN A 65 0.56 7.23 -18.12
C ASN A 65 0.59 6.90 -19.62
N GLU A 66 1.78 6.77 -20.22
CA GLU A 66 1.94 6.40 -21.63
C GLU A 66 1.35 5.01 -21.92
N THR A 67 1.37 4.10 -20.93
CA THR A 67 0.87 2.73 -21.11
C THR A 67 -0.61 2.62 -20.80
N PHE A 68 -1.07 3.10 -19.66
CA PHE A 68 -2.42 2.84 -19.14
C PHE A 68 -3.32 4.08 -19.08
N GLY A 69 -2.78 5.25 -19.44
CA GLY A 69 -3.48 6.53 -19.37
C GLY A 69 -3.96 6.86 -17.95
N PRO A 70 -5.07 7.60 -17.83
CA PRO A 70 -5.61 8.01 -16.53
C PRO A 70 -5.92 6.86 -15.57
N CYS A 71 -6.24 5.66 -16.08
CA CYS A 71 -6.54 4.50 -15.23
C CYS A 71 -5.30 3.89 -14.56
N GLY A 72 -4.09 4.17 -15.07
CA GLY A 72 -2.84 3.71 -14.47
C GLY A 72 -2.19 4.70 -13.51
N MET A 73 -2.77 5.89 -13.34
CA MET A 73 -2.21 6.91 -12.47
C MET A 73 -2.49 6.60 -11.00
N PRO A 74 -1.45 6.49 -10.15
CA PRO A 74 -1.64 6.30 -8.72
C PRO A 74 -2.38 7.45 -8.06
N ARG A 75 -3.11 7.13 -6.99
CA ARG A 75 -3.80 8.11 -6.13
C ARG A 75 -3.11 8.30 -4.78
N VAL A 76 -2.39 7.28 -4.33
CA VAL A 76 -1.78 7.25 -3.00
C VAL A 76 -0.31 6.88 -3.08
N GLY A 77 0.51 7.55 -2.26
CA GLY A 77 1.90 7.20 -1.99
C GLY A 77 1.96 5.96 -1.09
N TRP A 78 3.03 5.18 -1.26
CA TRP A 78 3.21 3.92 -0.55
C TRP A 78 4.66 3.80 -0.07
N GLN A 79 4.93 4.17 1.17
CA GLN A 79 6.26 4.20 1.78
C GLN A 79 6.31 3.25 2.98
N ILE A 80 6.23 1.95 2.70
CA ILE A 80 6.12 0.94 3.76
C ILE A 80 7.45 0.60 4.44
N ASP A 81 8.58 0.78 3.75
CA ASP A 81 9.88 0.28 4.18
C ASP A 81 11.02 1.31 4.38
N PRO A 82 10.92 2.60 4.00
CA PRO A 82 11.95 3.58 4.40
C PRO A 82 12.10 3.70 5.91
N PHE A 83 13.30 4.04 6.37
CA PHE A 83 13.64 4.12 7.79
C PHE A 83 13.40 5.53 8.34
N GLY A 84 12.12 5.88 8.50
CA GLY A 84 11.68 7.23 8.83
C GLY A 84 11.23 7.99 7.59
N HIS A 85 10.51 9.08 7.80
CA HIS A 85 9.80 9.79 6.74
C HIS A 85 10.06 11.30 6.81
N SER A 86 10.24 11.91 5.65
CA SER A 86 10.60 13.32 5.51
C SER A 86 9.35 14.17 5.26
N ARG A 87 9.31 15.34 5.89
CA ARG A 87 8.25 16.32 5.65
C ARG A 87 8.22 16.79 4.19
N GLU A 88 9.41 16.87 3.57
CA GLU A 88 9.57 17.23 2.16
C GLU A 88 8.88 16.24 1.22
N PHE A 89 8.96 14.92 1.49
CA PHE A 89 8.30 13.92 0.66
C PHE A 89 6.78 14.07 0.65
N ALA A 90 6.17 14.39 1.79
CA ALA A 90 4.74 14.71 1.87
C ALA A 90 4.39 15.95 1.03
N SER A 91 5.21 17.00 1.10
CA SER A 91 5.05 18.22 0.27
C SER A 91 5.11 17.90 -1.22
N LEU A 92 6.10 17.11 -1.65
CA LEU A 92 6.28 16.69 -3.04
C LEU A 92 5.09 15.87 -3.55
N LEU A 93 4.58 14.91 -2.75
CA LEU A 93 3.42 14.11 -3.15
C LEU A 93 2.15 14.95 -3.28
N ALA A 94 1.92 15.88 -2.35
CA ALA A 94 0.80 16.82 -2.46
C ALA A 94 0.90 17.67 -3.74
N ALA A 95 2.09 18.19 -4.05
CA ALA A 95 2.34 18.94 -5.29
C ALA A 95 2.19 18.09 -6.56
N MET A 96 2.47 16.78 -6.49
CA MET A 96 2.24 15.82 -7.57
C MET A 96 0.76 15.42 -7.73
N GLY A 97 -0.12 15.87 -6.84
CA GLY A 97 -1.56 15.60 -6.90
C GLY A 97 -1.98 14.26 -6.29
N TYR A 98 -1.20 13.73 -5.35
CA TYR A 98 -1.59 12.56 -4.56
C TYR A 98 -2.62 12.94 -3.50
N ASP A 99 -3.56 12.03 -3.27
CA ASP A 99 -4.63 12.20 -2.28
C ASP A 99 -4.21 11.76 -0.88
N GLY A 100 -3.25 10.84 -0.78
CA GLY A 100 -2.73 10.38 0.51
C GLY A 100 -1.43 9.59 0.44
N LEU A 101 -0.89 9.24 1.60
CA LEU A 101 0.36 8.52 1.80
C LEU A 101 0.22 7.50 2.93
N PHE A 102 0.72 6.28 2.72
CA PHE A 102 0.72 5.24 3.76
C PHE A 102 2.14 4.84 4.14
N LEU A 103 2.36 4.74 5.45
CA LEU A 103 3.67 4.56 6.08
C LEU A 103 3.71 3.24 6.86
N GLY A 104 4.83 2.51 6.76
CA GLY A 104 5.04 1.30 7.56
C GLY A 104 5.87 1.52 8.83
N ARG A 105 6.93 2.34 8.74
CA ARG A 105 7.95 2.48 9.80
C ARG A 105 7.92 3.87 10.43
N ILE A 106 7.50 3.93 11.68
CA ILE A 106 7.67 5.10 12.55
C ILE A 106 8.34 4.66 13.85
N ASP A 107 8.81 5.62 14.66
CA ASP A 107 9.35 5.32 15.98
C ASP A 107 8.34 4.52 16.82
N TYR A 108 8.84 3.54 17.58
CA TYR A 108 7.98 2.64 18.35
C TYR A 108 7.22 3.35 19.48
N GLN A 109 7.80 4.40 20.08
CA GLN A 109 7.14 5.22 21.10
C GLN A 109 6.01 6.05 20.46
N ASP A 110 6.27 6.65 19.28
CA ASP A 110 5.25 7.36 18.51
C ASP A 110 4.11 6.42 18.10
N LYS A 111 4.43 5.21 17.62
CA LYS A 111 3.42 4.20 17.28
C LYS A 111 2.55 3.81 18.47
N GLY A 112 3.14 3.57 19.63
CA GLY A 112 2.40 3.28 20.86
C GLY A 112 1.47 4.43 21.29
N ALA A 113 1.96 5.66 21.23
CA ALA A 113 1.17 6.86 21.52
C ALA A 113 -0.01 7.02 20.53
N ARG A 114 0.23 6.90 19.23
CA ARG A 114 -0.80 7.02 18.19
C ARG A 114 -1.87 5.95 18.29
N LEU A 115 -1.50 4.70 18.59
CA LEU A 115 -2.45 3.62 18.80
C LEU A 115 -3.36 3.91 20.01
N SER A 116 -2.78 4.29 21.16
CA SER A 116 -3.57 4.59 22.36
C SER A 116 -4.48 5.82 22.21
N GLN A 117 -4.08 6.78 21.38
CA GLN A 117 -4.77 8.05 21.21
C GLN A 117 -5.63 8.14 19.94
N LYS A 118 -5.74 7.05 19.17
CA LYS A 118 -6.47 6.97 17.89
C LYS A 118 -6.02 8.03 16.88
N ARG A 119 -4.69 8.20 16.73
CA ARG A 119 -4.05 9.16 15.80
C ARG A 119 -3.12 8.49 14.79
N MET A 120 -3.48 7.28 14.35
CA MET A 120 -2.76 6.58 13.28
C MET A 120 -2.98 7.22 11.91
N GLU A 121 -4.04 8.01 11.76
CA GLU A 121 -4.36 8.76 10.56
C GLU A 121 -4.35 10.26 10.88
N MET A 122 -3.80 11.07 9.99
CA MET A 122 -3.70 12.52 10.17
C MET A 122 -3.63 13.25 8.83
N ILE A 123 -3.88 14.56 8.85
CA ILE A 123 -3.46 15.46 7.77
C ILE A 123 -2.03 15.91 8.08
N TRP A 124 -1.09 15.57 7.22
CA TRP A 124 0.31 15.95 7.36
C TRP A 124 0.63 17.15 6.47
N ARG A 125 0.98 18.28 7.09
CA ARG A 125 1.43 19.48 6.38
C ARG A 125 2.90 19.35 5.99
N GLY A 126 3.18 19.32 4.69
CA GLY A 126 4.51 19.19 4.12
C GLY A 126 5.37 20.46 4.21
N ASP A 127 4.73 21.64 4.15
CA ASP A 127 5.43 22.92 4.14
C ASP A 127 4.58 24.04 4.76
N ASP A 128 5.19 24.83 5.66
CA ASP A 128 4.48 25.88 6.39
C ASP A 128 4.17 27.13 5.53
N ASN A 129 4.98 27.39 4.49
CA ASN A 129 4.79 28.51 3.57
C ASN A 129 3.73 28.19 2.51
N LEU A 130 3.70 26.94 2.03
CA LEU A 130 2.69 26.47 1.08
C LEU A 130 1.33 26.23 1.75
N GLY A 131 1.32 26.06 3.08
CA GLY A 131 0.12 25.87 3.88
C GLY A 131 -0.70 24.69 3.37
N ASN A 132 -2.02 24.90 3.23
CA ASN A 132 -2.96 23.83 2.86
C ASN A 132 -2.69 23.17 1.51
N SER A 133 -1.93 23.81 0.60
CA SER A 133 -1.55 23.19 -0.68
C SER A 133 -0.52 22.05 -0.53
N SER A 134 0.09 21.93 0.65
CA SER A 134 1.01 20.85 1.01
C SER A 134 0.41 19.86 2.03
N ASP A 135 -0.88 19.98 2.32
CA ASP A 135 -1.57 19.07 3.24
C ASP A 135 -1.85 17.75 2.52
N LEU A 136 -1.40 16.63 3.10
CA LEU A 136 -1.58 15.28 2.56
C LEU A 136 -2.16 14.35 3.61
N PHE A 137 -3.22 13.61 3.28
CA PHE A 137 -3.73 12.57 4.17
C PHE A 137 -2.66 11.49 4.37
N THR A 138 -2.34 11.18 5.62
CA THR A 138 -1.28 10.22 5.94
C THR A 138 -1.78 9.19 6.94
N GLY A 139 -1.64 7.91 6.58
CA GLY A 139 -1.99 6.77 7.41
C GLY A 139 -0.78 5.94 7.79
N VAL A 140 -0.61 5.67 9.08
CA VAL A 140 0.39 4.71 9.57
C VAL A 140 -0.26 3.32 9.61
N LEU A 141 0.37 2.34 8.99
CA LEU A 141 -0.12 0.97 8.95
C LEU A 141 0.00 0.27 10.31
N PHE A 142 -1.00 -0.56 10.62
CA PHE A 142 -1.10 -1.22 11.93
C PHE A 142 0.03 -2.22 12.19
N ASN A 143 0.19 -3.23 11.34
CA ASN A 143 1.20 -4.28 11.50
C ASN A 143 2.40 -4.08 10.57
N THR A 144 2.96 -2.86 10.55
CA THR A 144 4.03 -2.47 9.62
C THR A 144 3.53 -2.64 8.18
N TYR A 145 3.87 -3.70 7.46
CA TYR A 145 3.26 -4.03 6.16
C TYR A 145 2.95 -5.52 6.03
N SER A 146 2.86 -6.21 7.16
CA SER A 146 2.58 -7.65 7.23
C SER A 146 1.10 -7.91 7.43
N PRO A 147 0.60 -9.08 6.97
CA PRO A 147 -0.75 -9.52 7.32
C PRO A 147 -0.89 -9.65 8.84
N PRO A 148 -2.13 -9.61 9.37
CA PRO A 148 -2.35 -9.95 10.78
C PRO A 148 -1.88 -11.38 11.09
N PRO A 149 -1.48 -11.67 12.34
CA PRO A 149 -0.99 -12.99 12.73
C PRO A 149 -1.98 -14.12 12.40
N GLY A 150 -1.50 -15.14 11.68
CA GLY A 150 -2.31 -16.27 11.24
C GLY A 150 -3.06 -16.07 9.93
N PHE A 151 -2.84 -14.97 9.21
CA PHE A 151 -3.47 -14.70 7.91
C PHE A 151 -2.44 -14.51 6.79
N CYS A 152 -1.27 -15.14 6.90
CA CYS A 152 -0.30 -15.20 5.82
C CYS A 152 -0.50 -16.45 4.94
N PHE A 153 -1.10 -16.26 3.76
CA PHE A 153 -1.34 -17.34 2.79
C PHE A 153 -0.36 -17.31 1.61
N ASP A 154 0.81 -16.69 1.81
CA ASP A 154 1.88 -16.75 0.82
C ASP A 154 2.60 -18.10 0.88
N VAL A 155 3.22 -18.50 -0.23
CA VAL A 155 3.98 -19.77 -0.32
C VAL A 155 5.18 -19.85 0.63
N LEU A 156 5.62 -18.72 1.17
CA LEU A 156 6.70 -18.62 2.15
C LEU A 156 6.23 -18.69 3.61
N CYS A 157 4.92 -18.83 3.84
CA CYS A 157 4.31 -18.86 5.17
C CYS A 157 3.75 -20.25 5.51
N ASP A 158 3.67 -20.53 6.81
CA ASP A 158 3.20 -21.81 7.37
C ASP A 158 1.88 -21.67 8.16
N ASP A 159 1.12 -20.59 7.95
CA ASP A 159 -0.21 -20.45 8.56
C ASP A 159 -1.17 -21.47 7.94
N GLU A 160 -2.08 -22.04 8.75
CA GLU A 160 -3.02 -23.06 8.24
C GLU A 160 -3.84 -22.53 7.05
N PRO A 161 -4.09 -23.33 6.00
CA PRO A 161 -5.01 -22.91 4.95
C PRO A 161 -6.45 -22.81 5.48
N ILE A 162 -7.32 -22.17 4.69
CA ILE A 162 -8.77 -22.27 4.91
C ILE A 162 -9.22 -23.61 4.33
N ILE A 163 -9.83 -24.45 5.17
CA ILE A 163 -10.34 -25.78 4.82
C ILE A 163 -11.86 -25.74 5.01
N ASP A 164 -12.58 -25.67 3.90
CA ASP A 164 -14.02 -25.46 3.82
C ASP A 164 -14.84 -26.72 3.48
N ASP A 165 -14.17 -27.86 3.30
CA ASP A 165 -14.82 -29.17 3.18
C ASP A 165 -15.36 -29.62 4.54
N PRO A 166 -16.69 -29.67 4.75
CA PRO A 166 -17.29 -30.01 6.03
C PRO A 166 -17.03 -31.45 6.47
N ASP A 167 -16.68 -32.35 5.55
CA ASP A 167 -16.36 -33.75 5.85
C ASP A 167 -14.87 -33.93 6.21
N SER A 168 -14.05 -32.89 6.06
CA SER A 168 -12.64 -32.92 6.42
C SER A 168 -12.46 -32.87 7.94
N PRO A 169 -11.65 -33.76 8.54
CA PRO A 169 -11.29 -33.65 9.96
C PRO A 169 -10.48 -32.38 10.27
N MET A 170 -10.02 -31.67 9.24
CA MET A 170 -9.29 -30.41 9.34
C MET A 170 -10.17 -29.19 9.00
N PHE A 171 -11.50 -29.35 8.87
CA PHE A 171 -12.42 -28.23 8.63
C PHE A 171 -12.18 -27.12 9.67
N ASN A 172 -11.96 -25.89 9.19
CA ASN A 172 -11.57 -24.78 10.07
C ASN A 172 -12.26 -23.44 9.76
N VAL A 173 -13.19 -23.37 8.80
CA VAL A 173 -13.82 -22.11 8.38
C VAL A 173 -14.43 -21.35 9.56
N ASP A 174 -15.21 -22.02 10.42
CA ASP A 174 -15.88 -21.35 11.55
C ASP A 174 -14.87 -20.80 12.55
N ALA A 175 -13.86 -21.59 12.92
CA ALA A 175 -12.79 -21.17 13.81
C ALA A 175 -11.98 -20.00 13.22
N ARG A 176 -11.71 -20.04 11.91
CA ARG A 176 -10.98 -18.99 11.18
C ARG A 176 -11.79 -17.69 11.08
N ALA A 177 -13.10 -17.79 10.83
CA ALA A 177 -14.00 -16.64 10.73
C ALA A 177 -14.19 -15.93 12.08
N CYS A 178 -14.14 -16.68 13.19
CA CYS A 178 -14.27 -16.15 14.54
C CYS A 178 -12.95 -15.70 15.18
N LYS A 179 -11.82 -15.84 14.47
CA LYS A 179 -10.51 -15.44 14.97
C LYS A 179 -10.45 -13.92 15.12
N LYS A 180 -10.23 -13.44 16.36
CA LYS A 180 -10.05 -12.02 16.63
C LYS A 180 -8.83 -11.48 15.89
N ILE A 181 -9.04 -10.45 15.09
CA ILE A 181 -7.97 -9.68 14.44
C ILE A 181 -7.91 -8.31 15.16
N PRO A 182 -6.73 -7.84 15.59
CA PRO A 182 -6.60 -6.62 16.41
C PRO A 182 -7.22 -5.33 15.83
N VAL A 183 -7.54 -5.31 14.54
CA VAL A 183 -8.04 -4.14 13.77
C VAL A 183 -9.45 -4.31 13.22
N ALA A 184 -10.10 -5.46 13.45
CA ALA A 184 -11.47 -5.69 13.03
C ALA A 184 -12.37 -5.86 14.26
N GLU A 185 -13.52 -5.18 14.28
CA GLU A 185 -14.54 -5.39 15.31
C GLU A 185 -15.13 -6.81 15.22
N GLU A 186 -15.59 -7.33 16.36
CA GLU A 186 -16.17 -8.67 16.48
C GLU A 186 -17.34 -8.88 15.50
N ARG A 187 -17.37 -10.06 14.85
CA ARG A 187 -18.65 -10.66 14.49
C ARG A 187 -19.12 -11.45 15.69
N ASP A 188 -20.39 -11.27 16.09
CA ASP A 188 -21.04 -12.14 17.06
C ASP A 188 -21.00 -13.59 16.53
N CYS A 189 -20.02 -14.35 17.00
CA CYS A 189 -19.90 -15.79 16.76
C CYS A 189 -20.66 -16.62 17.81
N ALA A 190 -21.50 -15.97 18.62
CA ALA A 190 -22.44 -16.65 19.50
C ALA A 190 -23.76 -16.82 18.76
N SER A 191 -24.20 -18.08 18.60
CA SER A 191 -25.51 -18.52 18.09
C SER A 191 -25.75 -18.43 16.57
N SER A 192 -25.17 -19.35 15.81
CA SER A 192 -25.76 -19.86 14.55
C SER A 192 -25.14 -21.20 14.20
N PHE A 193 -25.44 -22.26 14.97
CA PHE A 193 -25.68 -23.65 14.53
C PHE A 193 -26.22 -24.43 15.72
#